data_AF-A0A401SRK2-F1
#
_entry.id   AF-A0A401SRK2-F1
#
_cell.length_a   1.000
_cell.length_b   1.000
_cell.length_c   1.000
_cell.angle_alpha   90.00
_cell.angle_beta   90.00
_cell.angle_gamma   90.00
#
_symmetry.space_group_name_H-M   'P 1'
#
loop_
_entity.id
_entity.type
_entity.pdbx_description
1 polymer ?
#
loop_
_entity_poly.entity_id
_entity_poly.type
_entity_poly.pdbx_seq_one_letter_code
_entity_poly.pdbx_strand_id
1 'polypeptide(L)'
;MQNLIVYIKRRESCRVSEMFRKAVRHLVQQIDSGGELIPATSAYDSDRFKPLCLVNRKTNGPFWRKPKYCPTDFTLKHVLGNDEDNLISVQQKEMSFSFLETVDGFIKGKANVSLDLVTGKFEGSKAKCDTIQLQGVKQLYISVSELIKSLKDRKIGPSWELIKNTYSGDLCIITETLMSVEPISLKKVNKGGSKVYIALSHISKAGTEYTLLTERTLEIPKGAVLAYKVWDLTVSEDGTICLSVPKEKNQLMSWLHADSLKVKGHEGLEISRELKCLENGLKHQLLEQTCQIIEDPELHSVLSEMLCDACAGIEYKLSELNKLDDEGKECAEKLLSIWSEDQLQNAGENKLLQAVCFLIAALEDLPLATLQLLVKSLKLQILPQQLGLVTSIINKLEDTQVGQTLDVDTSNLSRVAFGITAEILNEIGIQVEGEAFQKMRETSLCELSIALYCLEALSNYRE
;
A
#
# COMPACT_ATOMS: atom_id res chain seq x y z
N MET A 1 21.01 27.95 9.76
CA MET A 1 21.74 26.69 9.45
C MET A 1 21.20 25.47 10.22
N GLN A 2 20.94 25.51 11.53
CA GLN A 2 20.37 24.36 12.28
C GLN A 2 18.99 23.90 11.77
N ASN A 3 18.08 24.83 11.46
CA ASN A 3 16.76 24.47 10.90
C ASN A 3 16.86 23.84 9.49
N LEU A 4 17.85 24.24 8.69
CA LEU A 4 18.08 23.69 7.35
C LEU A 4 18.64 22.25 7.44
N ILE A 5 19.50 21.97 8.42
CA ILE A 5 20.06 20.62 8.65
C ILE A 5 19.01 19.66 9.21
N VAL A 6 18.15 20.12 10.13
CA VAL A 6 17.01 19.34 10.63
C VAL A 6 16.02 19.05 9.50
N TYR A 7 15.77 20.03 8.63
CA TYR A 7 14.90 19.90 7.47
C TYR A 7 15.46 18.92 6.42
N ILE A 8 16.75 19.02 6.08
CA ILE A 8 17.41 18.09 5.15
C ILE A 8 17.43 16.66 5.72
N LYS A 9 17.76 16.48 7.02
CA LYS A 9 17.70 15.17 7.67
C LYS A 9 16.29 14.59 7.72
N ARG A 10 15.25 15.43 7.93
CA ARG A 10 13.84 15.00 7.90
C ARG A 10 13.41 14.60 6.49
N ARG A 11 13.78 15.38 5.45
CA ARG A 11 13.49 15.07 4.04
C ARG A 11 14.16 13.77 3.59
N GLU A 12 15.40 13.52 3.99
CA GLU A 12 16.08 12.24 3.77
C GLU A 12 15.40 11.09 4.54
N SER A 13 15.00 11.32 5.80
CA SER A 13 14.30 10.33 6.62
C SER A 13 12.92 9.95 6.07
N CYS A 14 12.12 10.92 5.61
CA CYS A 14 10.80 10.67 5.00
C CYS A 14 10.94 9.90 3.68
N ARG A 15 11.88 10.31 2.81
CA ARG A 15 12.15 9.61 1.55
C ARG A 15 12.66 8.18 1.76
N VAL A 16 13.50 7.95 2.76
CA VAL A 16 13.98 6.61 3.15
C VAL A 16 12.83 5.77 3.73
N SER A 17 11.94 6.36 4.53
CA SER A 17 10.76 5.67 5.06
C SER A 17 9.80 5.22 3.95
N GLU A 18 9.59 6.04 2.93
CA GLU A 18 8.71 5.69 1.80
C GLU A 18 9.32 4.59 0.91
N MET A 19 10.64 4.62 0.68
CA MET A 19 11.35 3.55 -0.01
C MET A 19 11.30 2.24 0.77
N PHE A 20 11.47 2.29 2.10
CA PHE A 20 11.35 1.14 2.98
C PHE A 20 9.93 0.54 2.92
N ARG A 21 8.89 1.37 3.14
CA ARG A 21 7.48 0.96 3.11
C ARG A 21 7.14 0.21 1.82
N LYS A 22 7.56 0.75 0.66
CA LYS A 22 7.32 0.14 -0.65
C LYS A 22 8.04 -1.21 -0.81
N ALA A 23 9.31 -1.28 -0.43
CA ALA A 23 10.07 -2.51 -0.61
C ALA A 23 9.61 -3.63 0.33
N VAL A 24 9.28 -3.28 1.57
CA VAL A 24 8.74 -4.22 2.56
C VAL A 24 7.35 -4.70 2.16
N ARG A 25 6.47 -3.82 1.67
CA ARG A 25 5.17 -4.23 1.11
C ARG A 25 5.34 -5.24 -0.02
N HIS A 26 6.26 -4.97 -0.95
CA HIS A 26 6.55 -5.90 -2.05
C HIS A 26 7.06 -7.26 -1.52
N LEU A 27 7.97 -7.24 -0.55
CA LEU A 27 8.50 -8.45 0.08
C LEU A 27 7.38 -9.27 0.73
N VAL A 28 6.49 -8.64 1.51
CA VAL A 28 5.36 -9.31 2.18
C VAL A 28 4.40 -9.92 1.15
N GLN A 29 4.11 -9.21 0.05
CA GLN A 29 3.29 -9.75 -1.03
C GLN A 29 3.87 -11.02 -1.66
N GLN A 30 5.20 -11.20 -1.65
CA GLN A 30 5.83 -12.41 -2.18
C GLN A 30 5.79 -13.59 -1.19
N ILE A 31 5.86 -13.33 0.11
CA ILE A 31 5.96 -14.39 1.13
C ILE A 31 4.62 -14.74 1.80
N ASP A 32 3.64 -13.84 1.78
CA ASP A 32 2.33 -13.98 2.43
C ASP A 32 1.22 -13.28 1.62
N SER A 33 1.14 -13.59 0.31
CA SER A 33 0.11 -13.03 -0.59
C SER A 33 -1.30 -13.38 -0.09
N GLY A 34 -2.07 -12.37 0.31
CA GLY A 34 -3.43 -12.55 0.83
C GLY A 34 -3.48 -13.15 2.25
N GLY A 35 -2.36 -13.18 2.96
CA GLY A 35 -2.29 -13.57 4.35
C GLY A 35 -2.51 -12.40 5.32
N GLU A 36 -2.18 -12.64 6.59
CA GLU A 36 -2.45 -11.69 7.69
C GLU A 36 -1.24 -10.82 8.06
N LEU A 37 -0.07 -11.03 7.43
CA LEU A 37 1.11 -10.22 7.71
C LEU A 37 0.91 -8.78 7.21
N ILE A 38 0.97 -7.85 8.15
CA ILE A 38 0.92 -6.41 7.88
C ILE A 38 2.36 -5.93 7.65
N PRO A 39 2.67 -5.29 6.50
CA PRO A 39 4.00 -4.78 6.23
C PRO A 39 4.34 -3.60 7.15
N ALA A 40 5.58 -3.59 7.66
CA ALA A 40 6.09 -2.48 8.45
C ALA A 40 6.27 -1.21 7.60
N THR A 41 5.99 -0.06 8.21
CA THR A 41 6.01 1.24 7.54
C THR A 41 7.34 1.97 7.68
N SER A 42 8.17 1.59 8.65
CA SER A 42 9.39 2.30 9.01
C SER A 42 10.39 1.37 9.70
N ALA A 43 11.64 1.38 9.25
CA ALA A 43 12.73 0.69 9.93
C ALA A 43 13.10 1.36 11.26
N TYR A 44 12.91 2.68 11.36
CA TYR A 44 13.19 3.45 12.57
C TYR A 44 12.27 3.05 13.73
N ASP A 45 11.02 2.68 13.42
CA ASP A 45 10.00 2.34 14.40
C ASP A 45 9.98 0.86 14.78
N SER A 46 11.00 0.10 14.39
CA SER A 46 11.05 -1.35 14.56
C SER A 46 10.80 -1.81 16.00
N ASP A 47 11.30 -1.08 16.99
CA ASP A 47 11.08 -1.40 18.40
C ASP A 47 9.62 -1.29 18.83
N ARG A 48 8.85 -0.41 18.17
CA ARG A 48 7.41 -0.20 18.40
C ARG A 48 6.52 -1.20 17.66
N PHE A 49 7.12 -2.00 16.77
CA PHE A 49 6.45 -3.08 16.04
C PHE A 49 6.76 -4.48 16.58
N LYS A 50 7.26 -4.58 17.82
CA LYS A 50 7.56 -5.85 18.49
C LYS A 50 6.34 -6.40 19.24
N PRO A 51 6.32 -7.71 19.58
CA PRO A 51 5.22 -8.28 20.34
C PRO A 51 4.98 -7.54 21.66
N LEU A 52 3.72 -7.48 22.10
CA LEU A 52 3.20 -6.68 23.23
C LEU A 52 3.14 -5.16 23.01
N CYS A 53 3.70 -4.62 21.93
CA CYS A 53 3.51 -3.21 21.59
C CYS A 53 2.08 -2.97 21.09
N LEU A 54 1.57 -1.77 21.33
CA LEU A 54 0.26 -1.34 20.86
C LEU A 54 0.42 -0.52 19.59
N VAL A 55 -0.49 -0.75 18.64
CA VAL A 55 -0.61 0.03 17.41
C VAL A 55 -2.00 0.62 17.33
N ASN A 56 -2.07 1.83 16.78
CA ASN A 56 -3.32 2.49 16.45
C ASN A 56 -3.75 2.07 15.04
N ARG A 57 -4.86 1.35 14.92
CA ARG A 57 -5.48 0.99 13.65
C ARG A 57 -6.42 2.08 13.20
N LYS A 58 -5.98 2.87 12.22
CA LYS A 58 -6.81 3.83 11.49
C LYS A 58 -7.54 3.10 10.36
N THR A 59 -8.87 3.15 10.38
CA THR A 59 -9.75 2.66 9.31
C THR A 59 -10.39 3.83 8.57
N ASN A 60 -9.67 4.94 8.44
CA ASN A 60 -10.18 6.16 7.81
C ASN A 60 -9.96 6.07 6.30
N GLY A 61 -10.94 6.55 5.53
CA GLY A 61 -10.85 6.64 4.08
C GLY A 61 -11.89 5.78 3.37
N PRO A 62 -11.65 5.45 2.09
CA PRO A 62 -12.57 4.66 1.30
C PRO A 62 -12.69 3.20 1.73
N PHE A 63 -13.80 2.56 1.34
CA PHE A 63 -14.15 1.20 1.77
C PHE A 63 -13.17 0.10 1.34
N TRP A 64 -12.41 0.30 0.26
CA TRP A 64 -11.38 -0.64 -0.20
C TRP A 64 -10.04 -0.45 0.55
N ARG A 65 -9.87 0.67 1.23
CA ARG A 65 -8.59 1.04 1.82
C ARG A 65 -8.25 0.12 2.98
N LYS A 66 -7.13 -0.61 2.85
CA LYS A 66 -6.62 -1.46 3.94
C LYS A 66 -6.33 -0.59 5.17
N PRO A 67 -6.65 -1.08 6.40
CA PRO A 67 -6.37 -0.32 7.62
C PRO A 67 -4.90 0.08 7.72
N LYS A 68 -4.64 1.33 8.10
CA LYS A 68 -3.28 1.80 8.39
C LYS A 68 -3.00 1.59 9.87
N TYR A 69 -1.83 1.04 10.17
CA TYR A 69 -1.40 0.77 11.53
C TYR A 69 -0.21 1.68 11.87
N CYS A 70 -0.43 2.56 12.83
CA CYS A 70 0.57 3.51 13.30
C CYS A 70 1.16 3.04 14.64
N PRO A 71 2.49 3.12 14.82
CA PRO A 71 3.11 2.75 16.08
C PRO A 71 2.64 3.71 17.19
N THR A 72 2.44 3.17 18.39
CA THR A 72 2.27 3.97 19.61
C THR A 72 3.52 3.85 20.48
N ASP A 73 3.65 4.73 21.47
CA ASP A 73 4.70 4.60 22.49
C ASP A 73 4.27 3.68 23.64
N PHE A 74 3.11 3.05 23.52
CA PHE A 74 2.51 2.21 24.54
C PHE A 74 2.66 0.72 24.23
N THR A 75 2.62 -0.06 25.30
CA THR A 75 2.69 -1.52 25.26
C THR A 75 1.65 -2.05 26.23
N LEU A 76 1.35 -3.33 26.18
CA LEU A 76 0.33 -3.96 27.03
C LEU A 76 0.51 -3.62 28.52
N LYS A 77 1.76 -3.53 29.01
CA LYS A 77 2.05 -3.19 30.41
C LYS A 77 1.47 -1.83 30.83
N HIS A 78 1.43 -0.86 29.92
CA HIS A 78 0.94 0.49 30.20
C HIS A 78 -0.58 0.55 30.30
N VAL A 79 -1.27 -0.45 29.74
CA VAL A 79 -2.74 -0.56 29.78
C VAL A 79 -3.21 -1.42 30.95
N LEU A 80 -2.33 -2.20 31.59
CA LEU A 80 -2.67 -3.07 32.71
C LEU A 80 -2.54 -2.35 34.06
N GLY A 81 -3.51 -2.56 34.94
CA GLY A 81 -3.61 -1.85 36.22
C GLY A 81 -2.94 -2.53 37.41
N ASN A 82 -1.65 -2.87 37.35
CA ASN A 82 -0.76 -3.26 38.48
C ASN A 82 -0.29 -4.74 38.57
N ASP A 83 0.11 -5.40 37.48
CA ASP A 83 0.74 -6.72 37.60
C ASP A 83 1.83 -6.94 36.54
N GLU A 84 3.02 -6.40 36.81
CA GLU A 84 4.18 -6.41 35.89
C GLU A 84 4.84 -7.81 35.78
N ASP A 85 4.65 -8.69 36.77
CA ASP A 85 5.50 -9.86 36.96
C ASP A 85 5.09 -11.12 36.16
N ASN A 86 4.00 -11.05 35.39
CA ASN A 86 3.45 -12.21 34.67
C ASN A 86 3.08 -11.93 33.21
N LEU A 87 3.87 -11.08 32.52
CA LEU A 87 3.75 -10.97 31.07
C LEU A 87 4.42 -12.16 30.37
N ILE A 88 3.77 -12.65 29.32
CA ILE A 88 4.21 -13.86 28.61
C ILE A 88 5.55 -13.63 27.94
N SER A 89 6.38 -14.66 27.97
CA SER A 89 7.66 -14.68 27.29
C SER A 89 7.48 -14.66 25.77
N VAL A 90 8.14 -13.71 25.10
CA VAL A 90 8.26 -13.70 23.64
C VAL A 90 9.12 -14.88 23.20
N GLN A 91 8.58 -15.71 22.32
CA GLN A 91 9.30 -16.82 21.68
C GLN A 91 9.93 -16.34 20.37
N GLN A 92 10.98 -17.04 19.91
CA GLN A 92 11.62 -16.74 18.64
C GLN A 92 11.87 -18.00 17.81
N LYS A 93 11.75 -17.87 16.50
CA LYS A 93 12.00 -18.93 15.52
C LYS A 93 12.74 -18.37 14.31
N GLU A 94 13.81 -19.04 13.87
CA GLU A 94 14.50 -18.69 12.64
C GLU A 94 13.67 -19.10 11.41
N MET A 95 13.66 -18.23 10.39
CA MET A 95 12.87 -18.39 9.18
C MET A 95 13.73 -18.07 7.96
N SER A 96 13.50 -18.80 6.87
CA SER A 96 14.16 -18.58 5.58
C SER A 96 13.14 -18.65 4.46
N PHE A 97 13.18 -17.70 3.53
CA PHE A 97 12.29 -17.68 2.38
C PHE A 97 13.11 -17.79 1.09
N SER A 98 12.59 -18.49 0.10
CA SER A 98 13.16 -18.55 -1.24
C SER A 98 12.06 -18.34 -2.26
N PHE A 99 12.21 -17.35 -3.14
CA PHE A 99 11.26 -17.08 -4.20
C PHE A 99 11.98 -16.82 -5.51
N LEU A 100 11.28 -17.08 -6.61
CA LEU A 100 11.82 -17.00 -7.96
C LEU A 100 11.37 -15.69 -8.58
N GLU A 101 12.29 -14.79 -8.92
CA GLU A 101 11.94 -13.52 -9.56
C GLU A 101 12.59 -13.46 -10.95
N THR A 102 11.76 -13.47 -11.99
CA THR A 102 12.19 -13.33 -13.37
C THR A 102 12.41 -11.86 -13.70
N VAL A 103 13.67 -11.42 -13.69
CA VAL A 103 14.08 -10.11 -14.21
C VAL A 103 14.37 -10.26 -15.69
N ASP A 104 13.46 -9.79 -16.55
CA ASP A 104 13.74 -9.64 -17.99
C ASP A 104 14.61 -8.39 -18.19
N GLY A 105 15.89 -8.59 -18.51
CA GLY A 105 16.84 -7.53 -18.80
C GLY A 105 17.70 -7.85 -20.03
N PHE A 106 18.03 -6.85 -20.83
CA PHE A 106 19.01 -6.99 -21.91
C PHE A 106 20.40 -7.23 -21.33
N ILE A 107 20.85 -8.49 -21.30
CA ILE A 107 22.25 -8.82 -20.97
C ILE A 107 23.10 -8.57 -22.22
N LYS A 108 23.90 -7.51 -22.21
CA LYS A 108 24.93 -7.29 -23.23
C LYS A 108 26.24 -7.92 -22.73
N GLY A 109 26.40 -9.23 -22.92
CA GLY A 109 27.62 -9.94 -22.53
C GLY A 109 27.51 -11.44 -22.77
N LYS A 110 28.59 -12.05 -23.27
CA LYS A 110 28.72 -13.51 -23.39
C LYS A 110 29.05 -14.10 -22.03
N ALA A 111 28.18 -14.92 -21.45
CA ALA A 111 28.53 -15.80 -20.35
C ALA A 111 27.73 -17.11 -20.45
N ASN A 112 28.46 -18.24 -20.40
CA ASN A 112 27.89 -19.57 -20.21
C ASN A 112 27.52 -19.70 -18.74
N VAL A 113 26.24 -19.87 -18.43
CA VAL A 113 25.79 -20.38 -17.13
C VAL A 113 25.13 -21.73 -17.39
N SER A 114 25.74 -22.80 -16.89
CA SER A 114 25.16 -24.13 -16.89
C SER A 114 24.25 -24.28 -15.67
N LEU A 115 22.95 -24.48 -15.88
CA LEU A 115 22.08 -25.10 -14.90
C LEU A 115 21.19 -26.10 -15.65
N ASP A 116 21.36 -27.38 -15.31
CA ASP A 116 20.62 -28.51 -15.90
C ASP A 116 19.12 -28.37 -15.66
N LEU A 117 18.35 -28.18 -16.74
CA LEU A 117 17.05 -28.83 -16.90
C LEU A 117 16.73 -29.02 -18.38
N VAL A 118 16.19 -30.21 -18.65
CA VAL A 118 16.25 -30.95 -19.90
C VAL A 118 15.28 -30.42 -20.96
N THR A 119 15.82 -30.28 -22.17
CA THR A 119 15.19 -30.24 -23.51
C THR A 119 14.27 -29.08 -23.92
N GLY A 120 14.79 -28.27 -24.86
CA GLY A 120 13.99 -27.49 -25.80
C GLY A 120 14.86 -26.46 -26.54
N LYS A 121 15.45 -26.84 -27.68
CA LYS A 121 16.22 -25.91 -28.53
C LYS A 121 15.30 -24.81 -29.07
N PHE A 122 15.49 -23.58 -28.59
CA PHE A 122 15.10 -22.36 -29.31
C PHE A 122 16.29 -21.41 -29.35
N GLU A 123 16.62 -20.99 -30.55
CA GLU A 123 17.73 -20.11 -30.89
C GLU A 123 17.30 -18.66 -30.64
N GLY A 124 18.01 -17.96 -29.75
CA GLY A 124 17.67 -16.61 -29.27
C GLY A 124 17.71 -16.55 -27.75
N SER A 125 18.91 -16.44 -27.17
CA SER A 125 19.11 -16.54 -25.73
C SER A 125 18.56 -15.30 -24.99
N LYS A 126 17.30 -15.39 -24.54
CA LYS A 126 16.79 -14.68 -23.35
C LYS A 126 17.33 -15.44 -22.13
N ALA A 127 18.29 -14.88 -21.42
CA ALA A 127 18.74 -15.45 -20.16
C ALA A 127 17.61 -15.26 -19.12
N LYS A 128 17.12 -16.37 -18.56
CA LYS A 128 16.02 -16.39 -17.60
C LYS A 128 16.51 -16.97 -16.28
N CYS A 129 16.15 -16.28 -15.20
CA CYS A 129 15.97 -16.74 -13.83
C CYS A 129 17.13 -16.51 -12.84
N ASP A 130 16.92 -15.57 -11.92
CA ASP A 130 17.61 -15.52 -10.62
C ASP A 130 16.61 -15.94 -9.52
N THR A 131 17.00 -16.88 -8.67
CA THR A 131 16.25 -17.20 -7.44
C THR A 131 16.70 -16.24 -6.36
N ILE A 132 15.78 -15.47 -5.80
CA ILE A 132 16.07 -14.60 -4.66
C ILE A 132 15.81 -15.40 -3.40
N GLN A 133 16.84 -15.51 -2.57
CA GLN A 133 16.68 -16.04 -1.23
C GLN A 133 16.63 -14.87 -0.25
N LEU A 134 15.72 -14.93 0.71
CA LEU A 134 15.74 -14.07 1.87
C LEU A 134 16.23 -14.94 3.03
N GLN A 135 17.54 -14.95 3.19
CA GLN A 135 18.23 -15.60 4.31
C GLN A 135 18.32 -14.62 5.49
N GLY A 136 18.23 -15.12 6.72
CA GLY A 136 18.45 -14.31 7.92
C GLY A 136 17.22 -13.51 8.37
N VAL A 137 16.05 -14.15 8.42
CA VAL A 137 14.86 -13.57 9.06
C VAL A 137 14.52 -14.37 10.31
N LYS A 138 13.99 -13.72 11.33
CA LYS A 138 13.42 -14.42 12.49
C LYS A 138 12.01 -13.93 12.77
N GLN A 139 11.17 -14.86 13.20
CA GLN A 139 9.85 -14.59 13.72
C GLN A 139 9.95 -14.48 15.23
N LEU A 140 9.48 -13.37 15.79
CA LEU A 140 9.14 -13.24 17.20
C LEU A 140 7.64 -13.43 17.34
N TYR A 141 7.19 -14.22 18.31
CA TYR A 141 5.76 -14.44 18.50
C TYR A 141 5.40 -14.73 19.96
N ILE A 142 4.12 -14.55 20.26
CA ILE A 142 3.51 -14.88 21.54
C ILE A 142 2.33 -15.80 21.28
N SER A 143 2.19 -16.83 22.12
CA SER A 143 1.02 -17.70 22.09
C SER A 143 -0.22 -16.89 22.47
N VAL A 144 -1.13 -16.67 21.51
CA VAL A 144 -2.38 -15.94 21.74
C VAL A 144 -3.22 -16.61 22.83
N SER A 145 -3.22 -17.95 22.88
CA SER A 145 -3.91 -18.72 23.91
C SER A 145 -3.35 -18.49 25.30
N GLU A 146 -2.03 -18.34 25.43
CA GLU A 146 -1.40 -17.95 26.70
C GLU A 146 -1.73 -16.49 27.03
N LEU A 147 -1.74 -15.60 26.03
CA LEU A 147 -2.07 -14.18 26.17
C LEU A 147 -3.48 -13.97 26.71
N ILE A 148 -4.47 -14.65 26.14
CA ILE A 148 -5.84 -14.63 26.64
C ILE A 148 -5.90 -15.13 28.09
N LYS A 149 -5.19 -16.20 28.44
CA LYS A 149 -5.15 -16.70 29.83
C LYS A 149 -4.51 -15.69 30.78
N SER A 150 -3.44 -15.02 30.35
CA SER A 150 -2.75 -14.01 31.17
C SER A 150 -3.60 -12.77 31.42
N LEU A 151 -4.47 -12.41 30.46
CA LEU A 151 -5.35 -11.25 30.53
C LEU A 151 -6.66 -11.53 31.27
N LYS A 152 -6.98 -12.80 31.50
CA LYS A 152 -8.20 -13.20 32.20
C LYS A 152 -8.28 -12.49 33.55
N ASP A 153 -9.42 -11.86 33.81
CA ASP A 153 -9.73 -11.12 35.04
C ASP A 153 -8.83 -9.88 35.31
N ARG A 154 -7.92 -9.52 34.39
CA ARG A 154 -7.08 -8.32 34.52
C ARG A 154 -7.86 -7.08 34.14
N LYS A 155 -7.88 -6.11 35.06
CA LYS A 155 -8.51 -4.82 34.85
C LYS A 155 -7.60 -3.84 34.12
N ILE A 156 -8.24 -2.93 33.38
CA ILE A 156 -7.56 -1.78 32.79
C ILE A 156 -6.87 -0.93 33.86
N GLY A 157 -5.70 -0.42 33.49
CA GLY A 157 -4.94 0.53 34.27
C GLY A 157 -5.45 1.96 34.11
N PRO A 158 -5.01 2.88 34.98
CA PRO A 158 -5.47 4.27 34.99
C PRO A 158 -5.16 5.02 33.68
N SER A 159 -4.15 4.57 32.93
CA SER A 159 -3.73 5.18 31.68
C SER A 159 -4.63 4.83 30.48
N TRP A 160 -5.53 3.85 30.60
CA TRP A 160 -6.33 3.37 29.46
C TRP A 160 -7.13 4.48 28.78
N GLU A 161 -7.89 5.27 29.55
CA GLU A 161 -8.71 6.34 28.99
C GLU A 161 -7.85 7.43 28.34
N LEU A 162 -6.67 7.74 28.91
CA LEU A 162 -5.73 8.68 28.31
C LEU A 162 -5.22 8.16 26.96
N ILE A 163 -4.79 6.89 26.91
CA ILE A 163 -4.26 6.27 25.70
C ILE A 163 -5.37 6.23 24.63
N LYS A 164 -6.56 5.76 25.00
CA LYS A 164 -7.71 5.68 24.09
C LYS A 164 -8.13 7.05 23.55
N ASN A 165 -8.12 8.10 24.38
CA ASN A 165 -8.44 9.46 23.93
C ASN A 165 -7.31 10.11 23.12
N THR A 166 -6.08 9.61 23.20
CA THR A 166 -4.93 10.12 22.43
C THR A 166 -4.98 9.63 20.97
N TYR A 167 -5.57 8.47 20.72
CA TYR A 167 -5.60 7.84 19.40
C TYR A 167 -7.02 7.76 18.86
N SER A 168 -7.23 8.23 17.64
CA SER A 168 -8.55 8.25 17.01
C SER A 168 -9.05 6.90 16.48
N GLY A 169 -8.19 5.88 16.42
CA GLY A 169 -8.52 4.55 15.87
C GLY A 169 -8.63 3.45 16.92
N ASP A 170 -8.88 2.22 16.45
CA ASP A 170 -8.94 1.05 17.33
C ASP A 170 -7.51 0.68 17.79
N LEU A 171 -7.33 0.36 19.08
CA LEU A 171 -6.05 -0.12 19.58
C LEU A 171 -5.92 -1.62 19.35
N CYS A 172 -4.80 -2.03 18.76
CA CYS A 172 -4.46 -3.43 18.54
C CYS A 172 -3.13 -3.77 19.21
N ILE A 173 -2.96 -5.02 19.64
CA ILE A 173 -1.72 -5.55 20.18
C ILE A 173 -0.97 -6.34 19.11
N ILE A 174 0.34 -6.18 19.04
CA ILE A 174 1.19 -7.01 18.19
C ILE A 174 1.46 -8.35 18.88
N THR A 175 1.19 -9.44 18.18
CA THR A 175 1.41 -10.81 18.69
C THR A 175 2.54 -11.52 17.98
N GLU A 176 2.80 -11.16 16.72
CA GLU A 176 3.87 -11.73 15.91
C GLU A 176 4.59 -10.65 15.12
N THR A 177 5.89 -10.83 14.92
CA THR A 177 6.76 -9.91 14.19
C THR A 177 7.78 -10.69 13.39
N LEU A 178 7.91 -10.39 12.11
CA LEU A 178 8.97 -10.86 11.24
C LEU A 178 10.07 -9.81 11.17
N MET A 179 11.30 -10.15 11.52
CA MET A 179 12.41 -9.19 11.61
C MET A 179 13.71 -9.69 10.98
N SER A 180 14.52 -8.76 10.49
CA SER A 180 15.84 -9.06 9.93
C SER A 180 16.84 -9.45 11.02
N VAL A 181 17.59 -10.53 10.78
CA VAL A 181 18.72 -10.98 11.61
C VAL A 181 20.03 -10.37 11.13
N GLU A 182 20.12 -10.13 9.83
CA GLU A 182 21.25 -9.49 9.14
C GLU A 182 20.75 -8.31 8.28
N PRO A 183 21.63 -7.37 7.90
CA PRO A 183 21.25 -6.31 6.98
C PRO A 183 20.78 -6.87 5.63
N ILE A 184 19.67 -6.36 5.10
CA ILE A 184 19.13 -6.78 3.81
C ILE A 184 19.40 -5.69 2.78
N SER A 185 20.18 -6.01 1.76
CA SER A 185 20.42 -5.11 0.63
C SER A 185 19.34 -5.29 -0.43
N LEU A 186 18.57 -4.24 -0.65
CA LEU A 186 17.54 -4.16 -1.68
C LEU A 186 18.05 -3.32 -2.84
N LYS A 187 18.06 -3.86 -4.05
CA LYS A 187 18.40 -3.09 -5.25
C LYS A 187 17.15 -2.70 -6.01
N LYS A 188 17.10 -1.43 -6.41
CA LYS A 188 16.09 -0.91 -7.31
C LYS A 188 16.49 -1.27 -8.75
N VAL A 189 15.67 -2.05 -9.44
CA VAL A 189 15.90 -2.49 -10.83
C VAL A 189 14.83 -1.89 -11.73
N ASN A 190 15.26 -1.39 -12.90
CA ASN A 190 14.38 -0.92 -13.95
C ASN A 190 14.02 -2.11 -14.87
N LYS A 191 12.79 -2.63 -14.76
CA LYS A 191 12.26 -3.67 -15.64
C LYS A 191 11.26 -3.03 -16.59
N GLY A 192 11.59 -2.94 -17.88
CA GLY A 192 10.66 -2.45 -18.92
C GLY A 192 10.21 -0.98 -18.81
N GLY A 193 10.82 -0.16 -17.95
CA GLY A 193 10.36 1.20 -17.63
C GLY A 193 9.79 1.35 -16.21
N SER A 194 9.49 0.22 -15.55
CA SER A 194 9.03 0.13 -14.16
C SER A 194 10.19 -0.01 -13.18
N LYS A 195 10.07 0.61 -12.00
CA LYS A 195 11.09 0.55 -10.94
C LYS A 195 10.65 -0.44 -9.85
N VAL A 196 11.30 -1.61 -9.75
CA VAL A 196 10.98 -2.68 -8.78
C VAL A 196 12.11 -2.82 -7.76
N TYR A 197 11.80 -3.21 -6.51
CA TYR A 197 12.80 -3.51 -5.49
C TYR A 197 13.01 -5.01 -5.35
N ILE A 198 14.26 -5.42 -5.51
CA ILE A 198 14.69 -6.81 -5.51
C ILE A 198 15.62 -7.02 -4.32
N ALA A 199 15.31 -8.00 -3.47
CA ALA A 199 16.20 -8.39 -2.39
C ALA A 199 17.38 -9.20 -2.94
N LEU A 200 18.59 -8.90 -2.49
CA LEU A 200 19.77 -9.69 -2.83
C LEU A 200 20.37 -10.31 -1.58
N SER A 201 20.29 -11.64 -1.47
CA SER A 201 21.12 -12.41 -0.54
C SER A 201 22.40 -12.85 -1.25
N HIS A 202 23.56 -12.68 -0.59
CA HIS A 202 24.88 -13.23 -0.92
C HIS A 202 25.00 -13.97 -2.27
N ILE A 203 25.16 -13.23 -3.36
CA ILE A 203 25.74 -13.78 -4.59
C ILE A 203 27.21 -14.03 -4.29
N SER A 204 27.59 -15.30 -4.16
CA SER A 204 28.99 -15.68 -3.98
C SER A 204 29.81 -15.07 -5.12
N LYS A 205 30.92 -14.41 -4.78
CA LYS A 205 31.85 -13.78 -5.73
C LYS A 205 32.54 -14.86 -6.58
N ALA A 206 31.83 -15.49 -7.51
CA ALA A 206 32.44 -16.08 -8.68
C ALA A 206 32.58 -14.95 -9.70
N GLY A 207 33.79 -14.42 -9.81
CA GLY A 207 34.10 -13.13 -10.43
C GLY A 207 33.40 -12.87 -11.76
N THR A 208 32.47 -11.92 -11.76
CA THR A 208 32.12 -11.06 -12.89
C THR A 208 31.26 -9.91 -12.34
N GLU A 209 31.66 -8.67 -12.65
CA GLU A 209 30.88 -7.48 -12.31
C GLU A 209 29.59 -7.47 -13.13
N TYR A 210 28.45 -7.65 -12.48
CA TYR A 210 27.15 -7.41 -13.09
C TYR A 210 26.89 -5.90 -13.05
N THR A 211 26.87 -5.26 -14.22
CA THR A 211 26.43 -3.86 -14.34
C THR A 211 24.94 -3.84 -14.67
N LEU A 212 24.09 -4.15 -13.69
CA LEU A 212 22.70 -3.70 -13.74
C LEU A 212 22.76 -2.17 -13.61
N LEU A 213 22.20 -1.43 -14.57
CA LEU A 213 21.99 0.01 -14.46
C LEU A 213 21.08 0.25 -13.24
N THR A 214 21.71 0.46 -12.09
CA THR A 214 21.10 0.52 -10.77
C THR A 214 21.12 1.95 -10.30
N GLU A 215 19.94 2.53 -10.06
CA GLU A 215 19.86 3.93 -9.64
C GLU A 215 20.05 4.10 -8.12
N ARG A 216 19.60 3.15 -7.28
CA ARG A 216 19.71 3.22 -5.80
C ARG A 216 19.67 1.84 -5.12
N THR A 217 20.44 1.68 -4.04
CA THR A 217 20.39 0.54 -3.11
C THR A 217 19.78 1.02 -1.79
N LEU A 218 18.81 0.29 -1.25
CA LEU A 218 18.29 0.49 0.10
C LEU A 218 18.86 -0.61 0.99
N GLU A 219 19.51 -0.24 2.09
CA GLU A 219 19.96 -1.19 3.10
C GLU A 219 18.98 -1.17 4.27
N ILE A 220 18.27 -2.28 4.46
CA ILE A 220 17.47 -2.50 5.67
C ILE A 220 18.43 -2.92 6.78
N PRO A 221 18.49 -2.21 7.92
CA PRO A 221 19.42 -2.55 8.98
C PRO A 221 19.05 -3.88 9.64
N LYS A 222 20.04 -4.49 10.29
CA LYS A 222 19.82 -5.62 11.19
C LYS A 222 18.83 -5.25 12.29
N GLY A 223 17.92 -6.16 12.61
CA GLY A 223 16.92 -5.99 13.66
C GLY A 223 15.69 -5.19 13.21
N ALA A 224 15.61 -4.81 11.94
CA ALA A 224 14.46 -4.11 11.40
C ALA A 224 13.24 -5.05 11.36
N VAL A 225 12.09 -4.55 11.79
CA VAL A 225 10.83 -5.25 11.62
C VAL A 225 10.36 -5.10 10.17
N LEU A 226 10.08 -6.22 9.52
CA LEU A 226 9.59 -6.30 8.15
C LEU A 226 8.07 -6.43 8.11
N ALA A 227 7.49 -7.25 8.99
CA ALA A 227 6.05 -7.43 9.05
C ALA A 227 5.61 -7.80 10.45
N TYR A 228 4.32 -7.70 10.73
CA TYR A 228 3.74 -8.08 12.01
C TYR A 228 2.29 -8.54 11.88
N LYS A 229 1.80 -9.24 12.90
CA LYS A 229 0.38 -9.59 13.07
C LYS A 229 -0.17 -8.92 14.33
N VAL A 230 -1.45 -8.59 14.27
CA VAL A 230 -2.15 -7.87 15.34
C VAL A 230 -3.39 -8.62 15.81
N TRP A 231 -3.81 -8.33 17.04
CA TRP A 231 -5.09 -8.72 17.62
C TRP A 231 -5.79 -7.50 18.19
N ASP A 232 -7.12 -7.45 18.13
CA ASP A 232 -7.89 -6.32 18.64
C ASP A 232 -7.91 -6.32 20.16
N LEU A 233 -7.64 -5.15 20.74
CA LEU A 233 -7.71 -4.93 22.18
C LEU A 233 -9.03 -4.23 22.51
N THR A 234 -9.88 -4.91 23.28
CA THR A 234 -11.21 -4.40 23.68
C THR A 234 -11.35 -4.43 25.19
N VAL A 235 -12.34 -3.69 25.70
CA VAL A 235 -12.66 -3.66 27.12
C VAL A 235 -14.10 -4.10 27.30
N SER A 236 -14.30 -5.11 28.14
CA SER A 236 -15.61 -5.61 28.54
C SER A 236 -16.33 -4.61 29.45
N GLU A 237 -17.64 -4.79 29.62
CA GLU A 237 -18.47 -3.93 30.48
C GLU A 237 -17.99 -3.87 31.93
N ASP A 238 -17.31 -4.90 32.41
CA ASP A 238 -16.74 -5.00 33.76
C ASP A 238 -15.35 -4.36 33.92
N GLY A 239 -14.81 -3.76 32.84
CA GLY A 239 -13.51 -3.11 32.81
C GLY A 239 -12.33 -4.08 32.62
N THR A 240 -12.58 -5.32 32.20
CA THR A 240 -11.53 -6.30 31.88
C THR A 240 -11.06 -6.17 30.43
N ILE A 241 -9.77 -6.40 30.20
CA ILE A 241 -9.19 -6.38 28.86
C ILE A 241 -9.46 -7.71 28.15
N CYS A 242 -9.95 -7.62 26.92
CA CYS A 242 -10.24 -8.77 26.08
C CYS A 242 -9.52 -8.67 24.73
N LEU A 243 -9.12 -9.83 24.21
CA LEU A 243 -8.56 -9.97 22.87
C LEU A 243 -9.59 -10.59 21.93
N SER A 244 -9.71 -10.03 20.74
CA SER A 244 -10.49 -10.60 19.66
C SER A 244 -9.71 -10.62 18.36
N VAL A 245 -10.11 -11.50 17.46
CA VAL A 245 -9.62 -11.48 16.08
C VAL A 245 -9.86 -10.09 15.50
N PRO A 246 -8.90 -9.51 14.77
CA PRO A 246 -9.08 -8.22 14.11
C PRO A 246 -10.39 -8.20 13.33
N LYS A 247 -11.32 -7.33 13.72
CA LYS A 247 -12.50 -7.10 12.91
C LYS A 247 -12.03 -6.32 11.70
N GLU A 248 -12.01 -6.95 10.54
CA GLU A 248 -12.14 -6.21 9.28
C GLU A 248 -13.54 -5.57 9.32
N LYS A 249 -13.63 -4.41 9.98
CA LYS A 249 -14.78 -3.53 9.80
C LYS A 249 -14.70 -3.14 8.33
N ASN A 250 -15.42 -3.87 7.49
CA ASN A 250 -15.75 -3.43 6.15
C ASN A 250 -16.38 -2.05 6.34
N GLN A 251 -15.61 -1.00 6.09
CA GLN A 251 -16.04 0.40 6.16
C GLN A 251 -17.29 0.64 5.29
N LEU A 252 -17.55 -0.30 4.38
CA LEU A 252 -18.79 -0.53 3.66
C LEU A 252 -20.05 -0.37 4.52
N MET A 253 -20.10 -0.96 5.73
CA MET A 253 -21.34 -0.98 6.53
C MET A 253 -21.56 0.32 7.33
N SER A 254 -20.50 1.05 7.68
CA SER A 254 -20.60 2.34 8.38
C SER A 254 -20.84 3.51 7.42
N TRP A 255 -20.33 3.45 6.19
CA TRP A 255 -20.53 4.49 5.18
C TRP A 255 -21.88 4.37 4.44
N LEU A 256 -22.43 3.16 4.28
CA LEU A 256 -23.70 2.91 3.58
C LEU A 256 -24.96 3.04 4.47
N HIS A 257 -24.97 3.89 5.49
CA HIS A 257 -26.21 4.25 6.18
C HIS A 257 -27.10 5.18 5.31
N ALA A 258 -27.58 4.65 4.19
CA ALA A 258 -28.81 5.00 3.49
C ALA A 258 -29.03 3.99 2.34
N ASP A 259 -30.00 3.10 2.53
CA ASP A 259 -30.67 2.28 1.51
C ASP A 259 -29.84 1.59 0.41
N SER A 260 -29.66 0.28 0.63
CA SER A 260 -29.93 -0.77 -0.37
C SER A 260 -29.27 -0.62 -1.75
N LEU A 261 -27.96 -0.78 -1.85
CA LEU A 261 -27.32 -1.27 -3.07
C LEU A 261 -26.29 -2.34 -2.71
N LYS A 262 -26.50 -3.55 -3.23
CA LYS A 262 -25.47 -4.58 -3.29
C LYS A 262 -24.27 -3.98 -4.03
N VAL A 263 -23.10 -4.01 -3.41
CA VAL A 263 -21.80 -3.69 -4.01
C VAL A 263 -21.68 -4.48 -5.32
N LYS A 264 -21.70 -3.76 -6.45
CA LYS A 264 -21.76 -4.33 -7.81
C LYS A 264 -20.98 -3.41 -8.75
N GLY A 265 -19.64 -3.45 -8.74
CA GLY A 265 -18.77 -2.86 -9.79
C GLY A 265 -18.99 -1.41 -10.24
N HIS A 266 -19.90 -0.64 -9.64
CA HIS A 266 -20.37 0.67 -10.09
C HIS A 266 -19.95 1.81 -9.14
N GLU A 267 -19.18 1.50 -8.09
CA GLU A 267 -18.73 2.49 -7.11
C GLU A 267 -17.91 3.60 -7.76
N GLY A 268 -17.01 3.26 -8.68
CA GLY A 268 -16.28 4.27 -9.48
C GLY A 268 -17.20 5.17 -10.32
N LEU A 269 -18.34 4.65 -10.80
CA LEU A 269 -19.31 5.43 -11.55
C LEU A 269 -20.06 6.42 -10.65
N GLU A 270 -20.44 5.99 -9.44
CA GLU A 270 -21.10 6.86 -8.45
C GLU A 270 -20.17 7.95 -7.94
N ILE A 271 -18.92 7.59 -7.61
CA ILE A 271 -17.88 8.51 -7.15
C ILE A 271 -17.54 9.55 -8.22
N SER A 272 -17.40 9.12 -9.48
CA SER A 272 -17.08 10.02 -10.59
C SER A 272 -18.23 10.96 -11.00
N ARG A 273 -19.45 10.74 -10.50
CA ARG A 273 -20.63 11.53 -10.89
C ARG A 273 -20.48 13.01 -10.57
N GLU A 274 -19.98 13.34 -9.39
CA GLU A 274 -19.76 14.73 -8.97
C GLU A 274 -18.65 15.39 -9.80
N LEU A 275 -17.59 14.63 -10.14
CA LEU A 275 -16.50 15.10 -11.00
C LEU A 275 -16.97 15.39 -12.43
N LYS A 276 -17.91 14.59 -12.97
CA LYS A 276 -18.46 14.79 -14.31
C LYS A 276 -19.23 16.11 -14.45
N CYS A 277 -19.88 16.56 -13.38
CA CYS A 277 -20.70 17.77 -13.35
C CYS A 277 -19.92 19.07 -13.11
N LEU A 278 -18.60 19.00 -12.89
CA LEU A 278 -17.76 20.18 -12.68
C LEU A 278 -17.60 21.03 -13.94
N GLU A 279 -17.39 22.33 -13.73
CA GLU A 279 -16.99 23.26 -14.78
C GLU A 279 -15.64 22.87 -15.39
N ASN A 280 -15.46 23.08 -16.69
CA ASN A 280 -14.25 22.67 -17.42
C ASN A 280 -12.96 23.28 -16.83
N GLY A 281 -13.02 24.52 -16.30
CA GLY A 281 -11.87 25.16 -15.64
C GLY A 281 -11.41 24.41 -14.38
N LEU A 282 -12.37 24.04 -13.51
CA LEU A 282 -12.08 23.27 -12.30
C LEU A 282 -11.63 21.83 -12.62
N LYS A 283 -12.20 21.21 -13.66
CA LYS A 283 -11.73 19.89 -14.14
C LYS A 283 -10.26 19.93 -14.54
N HIS A 284 -9.85 20.93 -15.32
CA HIS A 284 -8.46 21.09 -15.75
C HIS A 284 -7.54 21.31 -14.54
N GLN A 285 -7.93 22.21 -13.62
CA GLN A 285 -7.16 22.47 -12.39
C GLN A 285 -6.97 21.21 -11.55
N LEU A 286 -8.04 20.44 -11.30
CA LEU A 286 -7.98 19.19 -10.53
C LEU A 286 -7.13 18.13 -11.23
N LEU A 287 -7.24 18.00 -12.55
CA LEU A 287 -6.46 17.03 -13.32
C LEU A 287 -4.97 17.35 -13.29
N GLU A 288 -4.60 18.62 -13.46
CA GLU A 288 -3.22 19.08 -13.39
C GLU A 288 -2.62 18.83 -11.99
N GLN A 289 -3.35 19.21 -10.94
CA GLN A 289 -2.95 18.95 -9.55
C GLN A 289 -2.82 17.45 -9.26
N THR A 290 -3.76 16.63 -9.72
CA THR A 290 -3.69 15.17 -9.56
C THR A 290 -2.43 14.60 -10.22
N CYS A 291 -2.03 15.10 -11.40
CA CYS A 291 -0.80 14.67 -12.05
C CYS A 291 0.45 15.08 -11.25
N GLN A 292 0.50 16.30 -10.72
CA GLN A 292 1.59 16.77 -9.85
C GLN A 292 1.69 15.91 -8.57
N ILE A 293 0.55 15.57 -7.97
CA ILE A 293 0.48 14.69 -6.80
C ILE A 293 1.02 13.30 -7.13
N ILE A 294 0.68 12.74 -8.29
CA ILE A 294 1.20 11.43 -8.73
C ILE A 294 2.74 11.45 -8.89
N GLU A 295 3.31 12.58 -9.30
CA GLU A 295 4.76 12.73 -9.51
C GLU A 295 5.54 12.87 -8.18
N ASP A 296 4.90 13.35 -7.11
CA ASP A 296 5.49 13.47 -5.77
C ASP A 296 4.86 12.49 -4.75
N PRO A 297 5.52 11.35 -4.46
CA PRO A 297 5.05 10.39 -3.48
C PRO A 297 4.87 10.93 -2.05
N GLU A 298 5.64 11.94 -1.66
CA GLU A 298 5.57 12.51 -0.30
C GLU A 298 4.32 13.39 -0.16
N LEU A 299 4.09 14.27 -1.14
CA LEU A 299 2.86 15.03 -1.29
C LEU A 299 1.63 14.11 -1.33
N HIS A 300 1.68 13.05 -2.14
CA HIS A 300 0.58 12.11 -2.30
C HIS A 300 0.19 11.43 -0.99
N SER A 301 1.18 10.93 -0.25
CA SER A 301 0.94 10.26 1.04
C SER A 301 0.33 11.20 2.07
N VAL A 302 0.86 12.43 2.20
CA VAL A 302 0.38 13.44 3.17
C VAL A 302 -1.04 13.90 2.84
N LEU A 303 -1.31 14.24 1.58
CA LEU A 303 -2.65 14.67 1.15
C LEU A 303 -3.69 13.56 1.29
N SER A 304 -3.34 12.34 0.91
CA SER A 304 -4.23 11.19 1.03
C SER A 304 -4.63 10.92 2.48
N GLU A 305 -3.69 10.99 3.43
CA GLU A 305 -4.00 10.83 4.87
C GLU A 305 -4.86 11.99 5.38
N MET A 306 -4.51 13.23 5.04
CA MET A 306 -5.25 14.41 5.46
C MET A 306 -6.70 14.38 4.98
N LEU A 307 -6.93 14.10 3.70
CA LEU A 307 -8.27 14.07 3.11
C LEU A 307 -9.11 12.93 3.67
N CYS A 308 -8.50 11.77 3.93
CA CYS A 308 -9.20 10.65 4.56
C CYS A 308 -9.61 10.96 6.00
N ASP A 309 -8.73 11.61 6.77
CA ASP A 309 -9.03 12.03 8.15
C ASP A 309 -10.14 13.10 8.14
N ALA A 310 -10.08 14.09 7.23
CA ALA A 310 -11.12 15.10 7.05
C ALA A 310 -12.49 14.47 6.68
N CYS A 311 -12.53 13.60 5.68
CA CYS A 311 -13.78 12.94 5.25
C CYS A 311 -14.36 12.02 6.33
N ALA A 312 -13.53 11.52 7.26
CA ALA A 312 -13.96 10.73 8.41
C ALA A 312 -14.46 11.60 9.59
N GLY A 313 -14.46 12.93 9.47
CA GLY A 313 -14.84 13.85 10.54
C GLY A 313 -13.82 13.94 11.67
N ILE A 314 -12.58 13.51 11.41
CA ILE A 314 -11.48 13.57 12.38
C ILE A 314 -10.77 14.91 12.22
N GLU A 315 -10.43 15.54 13.34
CA GLU A 315 -9.68 16.79 13.36
C GLU A 315 -8.32 16.59 12.66
N TYR A 316 -8.20 17.12 11.44
CA TYR A 316 -6.96 17.12 10.67
C TYR A 316 -6.24 18.45 10.89
N LYS A 317 -4.90 18.41 10.97
CA LYS A 317 -4.10 19.61 11.18
C LYS A 317 -3.42 20.03 9.89
N LEU A 318 -3.66 21.27 9.45
CA LEU A 318 -2.91 21.88 8.33
C LEU A 318 -1.40 21.95 8.62
N SER A 319 -0.98 21.83 9.88
CA SER A 319 0.43 21.73 10.25
C SER A 319 1.14 20.52 9.64
N GLU A 320 0.40 19.48 9.22
CA GLU A 320 0.95 18.33 8.53
C GLU A 320 1.55 18.71 7.16
N LEU A 321 1.07 19.78 6.52
CA LEU A 321 1.65 20.31 5.28
C LEU A 321 3.08 20.85 5.49
N ASN A 322 3.47 21.19 6.72
CA ASN A 322 4.83 21.62 7.02
C ASN A 322 5.86 20.47 6.93
N LYS A 323 5.40 19.23 6.71
CA LYS A 323 6.26 18.09 6.40
C LYS A 323 6.71 18.11 4.93
N LEU A 324 5.97 18.79 4.05
CA LEU A 324 6.24 18.90 2.63
C LEU A 324 7.31 19.97 2.35
N ASP A 325 7.89 19.92 1.16
CA ASP A 325 8.69 21.03 0.67
C ASP A 325 7.84 22.18 0.14
N ASP A 326 8.49 23.32 -0.14
CA ASP A 326 7.78 24.54 -0.54
C ASP A 326 6.92 24.31 -1.79
N GLU A 327 7.41 23.51 -2.75
CA GLU A 327 6.70 23.14 -3.98
C GLU A 327 5.49 22.22 -3.69
N GLY A 328 5.70 21.16 -2.89
CA GLY A 328 4.62 20.26 -2.50
C GLY A 328 3.55 20.95 -1.65
N LYS A 329 3.96 21.85 -0.76
CA LYS A 329 3.05 22.67 0.05
C LYS A 329 2.22 23.61 -0.82
N GLU A 330 2.82 24.29 -1.78
CA GLU A 330 2.10 25.14 -2.73
C GLU A 330 1.07 24.32 -3.54
N CYS A 331 1.45 23.12 -4.00
CA CYS A 331 0.53 22.24 -4.70
C CYS A 331 -0.66 21.80 -3.83
N ALA A 332 -0.39 21.40 -2.58
CA ALA A 332 -1.42 21.03 -1.60
C ALA A 332 -2.38 22.20 -1.31
N GLU A 333 -1.84 23.41 -1.08
CA GLU A 333 -2.64 24.60 -0.83
C GLU A 333 -3.49 24.97 -2.05
N LYS A 334 -2.95 24.86 -3.27
CA LYS A 334 -3.73 25.04 -4.51
C LYS A 334 -4.87 24.04 -4.63
N LEU A 335 -4.68 22.77 -4.26
CA LEU A 335 -5.76 21.77 -4.26
C LEU A 335 -6.83 22.14 -3.23
N LEU A 336 -6.41 22.43 -2.00
CA LEU A 336 -7.32 22.74 -0.90
C LEU A 336 -8.08 24.06 -1.11
N SER A 337 -7.51 25.00 -1.87
CA SER A 337 -8.15 26.29 -2.20
C SER A 337 -9.47 26.17 -2.96
N ILE A 338 -9.79 24.99 -3.51
CA ILE A 338 -11.07 24.70 -4.16
C ILE A 338 -12.23 24.71 -3.14
N TRP A 339 -11.93 24.44 -1.86
CA TRP A 339 -12.91 24.41 -0.78
C TRP A 339 -12.68 25.53 0.23
N SER A 340 -13.77 26.08 0.77
CA SER A 340 -13.70 26.96 1.93
C SER A 340 -13.43 26.16 3.21
N GLU A 341 -12.94 26.84 4.25
CA GLU A 341 -12.63 26.23 5.55
C GLU A 341 -13.82 25.46 6.16
N ASP A 342 -15.05 25.99 6.04
CA ASP A 342 -16.28 25.33 6.49
C ASP A 342 -16.57 24.00 5.74
N GLN A 343 -16.25 23.94 4.44
CA GLN A 343 -16.47 22.75 3.62
C GLN A 343 -15.44 21.66 3.92
N LEU A 344 -14.23 22.04 4.33
CA LEU A 344 -13.21 21.11 4.77
C LEU A 344 -13.49 20.61 6.20
N GLN A 345 -14.07 21.45 7.07
CA GLN A 345 -14.54 21.01 8.39
C GLN A 345 -15.72 20.04 8.30
N ASN A 346 -16.63 20.26 7.35
CA ASN A 346 -17.77 19.37 7.06
C ASN A 346 -17.47 18.41 5.89
N ALA A 347 -16.22 17.98 5.76
CA ALA A 347 -15.76 17.17 4.63
C ALA A 347 -16.53 15.86 4.42
N GLY A 348 -17.04 15.27 5.51
CA GLY A 348 -17.88 14.07 5.46
C GLY A 348 -19.24 14.25 4.77
N GLU A 349 -19.71 15.49 4.56
CA GLU A 349 -20.96 15.78 3.85
C GLU A 349 -20.72 16.29 2.42
N ASN A 350 -19.49 16.71 2.10
CA ASN A 350 -19.14 17.24 0.79
C ASN A 350 -18.79 16.11 -0.19
N LYS A 351 -19.76 15.75 -1.06
CA LYS A 351 -19.60 14.67 -2.05
C LYS A 351 -18.46 14.88 -3.03
N LEU A 352 -18.16 16.12 -3.40
CA LEU A 352 -17.04 16.44 -4.30
C LEU A 352 -15.70 16.18 -3.61
N LEU A 353 -15.55 16.62 -2.36
CA LEU A 353 -14.34 16.39 -1.56
C LEU A 353 -14.13 14.90 -1.30
N GLN A 354 -15.21 14.16 -1.01
CA GLN A 354 -15.16 12.70 -0.92
C GLN A 354 -14.70 12.05 -2.23
N ALA A 355 -15.20 12.51 -3.38
CA ALA A 355 -14.78 11.99 -4.68
C ALA A 355 -13.29 12.25 -4.96
N VAL A 356 -12.78 13.43 -4.61
CA VAL A 356 -11.36 13.76 -4.73
C VAL A 356 -10.52 12.95 -3.74
N CYS A 357 -10.97 12.80 -2.49
CA CYS A 357 -10.34 11.94 -1.49
C CYS A 357 -10.22 10.50 -1.98
N PHE A 358 -11.27 9.98 -2.61
CA PHE A 358 -11.31 8.63 -3.17
C PHE A 358 -10.38 8.45 -4.36
N LEU A 359 -10.32 9.42 -5.27
CA LEU A 359 -9.33 9.42 -6.36
C LEU A 359 -7.91 9.38 -5.80
N ILE A 360 -7.57 10.28 -4.88
CA ILE A 360 -6.21 10.37 -4.32
C ILE A 360 -5.84 9.11 -3.54
N ALA A 361 -6.77 8.55 -2.75
CA ALA A 361 -6.55 7.31 -2.02
C ALA A 361 -6.39 6.09 -2.96
N ALA A 362 -7.23 5.97 -3.98
CA ALA A 362 -7.10 4.91 -4.99
C ALA A 362 -5.75 4.95 -5.70
N LEU A 363 -5.27 6.15 -6.04
CA LEU A 363 -3.94 6.32 -6.63
C LEU A 363 -2.82 5.92 -5.66
N GLU A 364 -2.91 6.21 -4.35
CA GLU A 364 -1.84 5.86 -3.38
C GLU A 364 -1.68 4.34 -3.24
N ASP A 365 -2.78 3.61 -3.36
CA ASP A 365 -2.80 2.16 -3.21
C ASP A 365 -2.40 1.40 -4.48
N LEU A 366 -2.27 2.09 -5.62
CA LEU A 366 -1.75 1.51 -6.87
C LEU A 366 -0.22 1.41 -6.90
N PRO A 367 0.35 0.44 -7.64
CA PRO A 367 1.78 0.38 -7.89
C PRO A 367 2.31 1.66 -8.57
N LEU A 368 3.53 2.09 -8.21
CA LEU A 368 4.13 3.31 -8.78
C LEU A 368 4.27 3.23 -10.31
N ALA A 369 4.52 2.03 -10.86
CA ALA A 369 4.55 1.79 -12.30
C ALA A 369 3.20 2.10 -12.95
N THR A 370 2.11 1.61 -12.36
CA THR A 370 0.75 1.86 -12.80
C THR A 370 0.43 3.35 -12.83
N LEU A 371 0.87 4.12 -11.82
CA LEU A 371 0.65 5.57 -11.78
C LEU A 371 1.29 6.31 -12.96
N GLN A 372 2.53 5.97 -13.32
CA GLN A 372 3.22 6.57 -14.46
C GLN A 372 2.56 6.19 -15.80
N LEU A 373 2.10 4.93 -15.90
CA LEU A 373 1.34 4.46 -17.07
C LEU A 373 -0.03 5.15 -17.17
N LEU A 374 -0.70 5.45 -16.05
CA LEU A 374 -1.95 6.22 -16.04
C LEU A 374 -1.76 7.66 -16.52
N VAL A 375 -0.69 8.35 -16.09
CA VAL A 375 -0.33 9.68 -16.60
C VAL A 375 -0.05 9.63 -18.11
N LYS A 376 0.61 8.57 -18.59
CA LYS A 376 0.81 8.34 -20.03
C LYS A 376 -0.52 8.09 -20.75
N SER A 377 -1.42 7.30 -20.16
CA SER A 377 -2.75 7.04 -20.69
C SER A 377 -3.61 8.29 -20.84
N LEU A 378 -3.52 9.21 -19.87
CA LEU A 378 -4.14 10.54 -19.93
C LEU A 378 -3.65 11.33 -21.14
N LYS A 379 -2.34 11.42 -21.34
CA LYS A 379 -1.71 12.13 -22.47
C LYS A 379 -2.11 11.53 -23.82
N LEU A 380 -2.31 10.21 -23.89
CA LEU A 380 -2.69 9.50 -25.10
C LEU A 380 -4.21 9.40 -25.29
N GLN A 381 -5.02 9.93 -24.37
CA GLN A 381 -6.49 9.89 -24.40
C GLN A 381 -7.07 8.47 -24.56
N ILE A 382 -6.41 7.47 -23.98
CA ILE A 382 -6.83 6.06 -24.10
C ILE A 382 -7.70 5.59 -22.93
N LEU A 383 -7.93 6.42 -21.90
CA LEU A 383 -8.69 6.05 -20.71
C LEU A 383 -10.05 5.41 -20.98
N PRO A 384 -10.88 5.88 -21.94
CA PRO A 384 -12.16 5.24 -22.23
C PRO A 384 -12.03 3.78 -22.69
N GLN A 385 -10.99 3.47 -23.47
CA GLN A 385 -10.70 2.10 -23.92
C GLN A 385 -10.27 1.22 -22.74
N GLN A 386 -9.42 1.76 -21.85
CA GLN A 386 -8.95 1.05 -20.66
C GLN A 386 -10.10 0.76 -19.70
N LEU A 387 -10.97 1.74 -19.48
CA LEU A 387 -12.13 1.63 -18.61
C LEU A 387 -13.10 0.55 -19.09
N GLY A 388 -13.36 0.49 -20.40
CA GLY A 388 -14.19 -0.57 -20.98
C GLY A 388 -13.63 -1.97 -20.71
N LEU A 389 -12.32 -2.15 -20.89
CA LEU A 389 -11.65 -3.43 -20.62
C LEU A 389 -11.67 -3.80 -19.14
N VAL A 390 -11.25 -2.88 -18.26
CA VAL A 390 -11.19 -3.13 -16.81
C VAL A 390 -12.57 -3.44 -16.26
N THR A 391 -13.61 -2.71 -16.69
CA THR A 391 -15.00 -2.98 -16.28
C THR A 391 -15.45 -4.38 -16.72
N SER A 392 -15.11 -4.80 -17.95
CA SER A 392 -15.42 -6.16 -18.40
C SER A 392 -14.65 -7.23 -17.62
N ILE A 393 -13.43 -6.94 -17.18
CA ILE A 393 -12.63 -7.82 -16.34
C ILE A 393 -13.29 -7.95 -14.96
N ILE A 394 -13.66 -6.83 -14.31
CA ILE A 394 -14.31 -6.82 -12.98
C ILE A 394 -15.56 -7.70 -13.00
N ASN A 395 -16.46 -7.46 -13.96
CA ASN A 395 -17.73 -8.18 -14.07
C ASN A 395 -17.56 -9.69 -14.30
N LYS A 396 -16.44 -10.12 -14.90
CA LYS A 396 -16.14 -11.55 -15.13
C LYS A 396 -15.34 -12.18 -13.99
N LEU A 397 -14.63 -11.37 -13.20
CA LEU A 397 -13.83 -11.83 -12.06
C LEU A 397 -14.67 -12.13 -10.82
N GLU A 398 -15.85 -11.52 -10.67
CA GLU A 398 -16.74 -11.76 -9.52
C GLU A 398 -17.15 -13.24 -9.37
N ASP A 399 -17.11 -14.03 -10.46
CA ASP A 399 -17.53 -15.44 -10.49
C ASP A 399 -16.36 -16.46 -10.48
N THR A 400 -15.09 -16.04 -10.50
CA THR A 400 -13.95 -16.91 -10.86
C THR A 400 -12.84 -17.03 -9.80
N GLN A 401 -12.30 -18.24 -9.60
CA GLN A 401 -11.20 -18.52 -8.66
C GLN A 401 -9.82 -18.18 -9.26
N VAL A 402 -8.79 -18.03 -8.41
CA VAL A 402 -7.40 -17.78 -8.81
C VAL A 402 -6.94 -18.83 -9.84
N GLY A 403 -6.34 -18.38 -10.94
CA GLY A 403 -5.83 -19.25 -12.01
C GLY A 403 -6.78 -19.53 -13.18
N GLN A 404 -8.03 -19.04 -13.17
CA GLN A 404 -8.90 -19.14 -14.35
C GLN A 404 -8.55 -18.10 -15.44
N THR A 405 -8.60 -18.56 -16.69
CA THR A 405 -8.40 -17.73 -17.88
C THR A 405 -9.71 -17.07 -18.27
N LEU A 406 -9.72 -15.75 -18.36
CA LEU A 406 -10.85 -14.96 -18.82
C LEU A 406 -10.64 -14.61 -20.29
N ASP A 407 -11.65 -14.93 -21.09
CA ASP A 407 -11.78 -14.43 -22.45
C ASP A 407 -12.47 -13.06 -22.37
N VAL A 408 -11.77 -12.00 -22.74
CA VAL A 408 -12.29 -10.62 -22.68
C VAL A 408 -12.19 -10.01 -24.06
N ASP A 409 -13.28 -9.39 -24.50
CA ASP A 409 -13.32 -8.73 -25.80
C ASP A 409 -12.37 -7.53 -25.80
N THR A 410 -11.31 -7.63 -26.61
CA THR A 410 -10.30 -6.57 -26.78
C THR A 410 -10.46 -5.81 -28.11
N SER A 411 -11.50 -6.09 -28.89
CA SER A 411 -11.70 -5.57 -30.25
C SER A 411 -11.75 -4.04 -30.33
N ASN A 412 -12.17 -3.37 -29.25
CA ASN A 412 -12.26 -1.91 -29.17
C ASN A 412 -10.96 -1.22 -28.72
N LEU A 413 -9.88 -1.97 -28.42
CA LEU A 413 -8.61 -1.38 -27.99
C LEU A 413 -7.66 -1.18 -29.17
N SER A 414 -7.10 0.04 -29.27
CA SER A 414 -5.95 0.26 -30.13
C SER A 414 -4.75 -0.54 -29.64
N ARG A 415 -3.82 -0.92 -30.54
CA ARG A 415 -2.60 -1.66 -30.18
C ARG A 415 -1.76 -0.95 -29.10
N VAL A 416 -1.75 0.39 -29.13
CA VAL A 416 -1.08 1.22 -28.13
C VAL A 416 -1.81 1.16 -26.78
N ALA A 417 -3.13 1.29 -26.79
CA ALA A 417 -3.93 1.19 -25.57
C ALA A 417 -3.85 -0.21 -24.95
N PHE A 418 -3.90 -1.27 -25.77
CA PHE A 418 -3.75 -2.64 -25.30
C PHE A 418 -2.38 -2.85 -24.63
N GLY A 419 -1.29 -2.41 -25.26
CA GLY A 419 0.05 -2.55 -24.70
C GLY A 419 0.21 -1.89 -23.32
N ILE A 420 -0.25 -0.64 -23.17
CA ILE A 420 -0.19 0.09 -21.89
C ILE A 420 -1.12 -0.56 -20.85
N THR A 421 -2.33 -0.96 -21.25
CA THR A 421 -3.30 -1.57 -20.33
C THR A 421 -2.85 -2.94 -19.86
N ALA A 422 -2.26 -3.75 -20.73
CA ALA A 422 -1.68 -5.04 -20.37
C ALA A 422 -0.54 -4.89 -19.36
N GLU A 423 0.30 -3.87 -19.52
CA GLU A 423 1.35 -3.55 -18.55
C GLU A 423 0.76 -3.15 -17.19
N ILE A 424 -0.25 -2.28 -17.17
CA ILE A 424 -0.98 -1.91 -15.94
C ILE A 424 -1.58 -3.14 -15.25
N LEU A 425 -2.25 -4.01 -16.02
CA LEU A 425 -2.90 -5.23 -15.51
C LEU A 425 -1.87 -6.21 -14.91
N ASN A 426 -0.73 -6.41 -15.59
CA ASN A 426 0.36 -7.25 -15.08
C ASN A 426 0.89 -6.73 -13.74
N GLU A 427 1.09 -5.41 -13.61
CA GLU A 427 1.56 -4.79 -12.36
C GLU A 427 0.59 -5.02 -11.20
N ILE A 428 -0.72 -4.91 -11.45
CA ILE A 428 -1.75 -5.16 -10.42
C ILE A 428 -2.07 -6.64 -10.20
N GLY A 429 -1.33 -7.57 -10.83
CA GLY A 429 -1.44 -9.01 -10.58
C GLY A 429 -2.35 -9.81 -11.53
N ILE A 430 -2.67 -9.24 -12.70
CA ILE A 430 -3.43 -9.90 -13.77
C ILE A 430 -2.49 -10.15 -14.95
N GLN A 431 -2.14 -11.41 -15.16
CA GLN A 431 -1.30 -11.79 -16.29
C GLN A 431 -2.10 -11.69 -17.59
N VAL A 432 -1.51 -11.03 -18.59
CA VAL A 432 -2.09 -10.88 -19.93
C VAL A 432 -1.24 -11.62 -20.95
N GLU A 433 -1.77 -12.70 -21.52
CA GLU A 433 -1.15 -13.48 -22.60
C GLU A 433 -2.00 -13.40 -23.87
N GLY A 434 -1.72 -12.43 -24.74
CA GLY A 434 -2.60 -12.17 -25.88
C GLY A 434 -3.98 -11.71 -25.38
N GLU A 435 -5.05 -12.40 -25.78
CA GLU A 435 -6.42 -12.09 -25.36
C GLU A 435 -6.85 -12.85 -24.08
N ALA A 436 -5.95 -13.66 -23.50
CA ALA A 436 -6.20 -14.41 -22.28
C ALA A 436 -5.75 -13.60 -21.04
N PHE A 437 -6.65 -13.45 -20.07
CA PHE A 437 -6.37 -12.77 -18.80
C PHE A 437 -6.44 -13.76 -17.64
N GLN A 438 -5.41 -13.81 -16.79
CA GLN A 438 -5.35 -14.74 -15.66
C GLN A 438 -5.04 -14.00 -14.36
N LYS A 439 -5.86 -14.22 -13.32
CA LYS A 439 -5.59 -13.70 -11.97
C LYS A 439 -4.47 -14.51 -11.32
N MET A 440 -3.34 -13.85 -11.03
CA MET A 440 -2.17 -14.51 -10.44
C MET A 440 -2.08 -14.31 -8.91
N ARG A 441 -2.60 -13.20 -8.40
CA ARG A 441 -2.55 -12.82 -6.97
C ARG A 441 -3.73 -11.93 -6.57
N GLU A 442 -3.74 -11.45 -5.32
CA GLU A 442 -4.67 -10.41 -4.89
C GLU A 442 -4.46 -9.14 -5.73
N THR A 443 -5.54 -8.59 -6.30
CA THR A 443 -5.47 -7.55 -7.35
C THR A 443 -5.96 -6.20 -6.85
N SER A 444 -5.27 -5.12 -7.21
CA SER A 444 -5.75 -3.73 -6.97
C SER A 444 -6.73 -3.26 -8.05
N LEU A 445 -7.66 -4.13 -8.44
CA LEU A 445 -8.56 -3.93 -9.58
C LEU A 445 -9.63 -2.87 -9.26
N CYS A 446 -10.13 -2.85 -8.03
CA CYS A 446 -11.12 -1.87 -7.58
C CYS A 446 -10.51 -0.45 -7.56
N GLU A 447 -9.31 -0.32 -7.01
CA GLU A 447 -8.54 0.93 -6.98
C GLU A 447 -8.29 1.43 -8.39
N LEU A 448 -7.86 0.55 -9.30
CA LEU A 448 -7.64 0.90 -10.71
C LEU A 448 -8.94 1.37 -11.37
N SER A 449 -10.05 0.68 -11.14
CA SER A 449 -11.36 1.07 -11.69
C SER A 449 -11.77 2.47 -11.24
N ILE A 450 -11.68 2.75 -9.94
CA ILE A 450 -12.04 4.05 -9.37
C ILE A 450 -11.14 5.16 -9.92
N ALA A 451 -9.83 4.92 -9.99
CA ALA A 451 -8.90 5.85 -10.59
C ALA A 451 -9.25 6.13 -12.06
N LEU A 452 -9.52 5.10 -12.87
CA LEU A 452 -9.90 5.25 -14.28
C LEU A 452 -11.21 6.03 -14.45
N TYR A 453 -12.25 5.73 -13.68
CA TYR A 453 -13.53 6.44 -13.74
C TYR A 453 -13.38 7.93 -13.37
N CYS A 454 -12.62 8.24 -12.31
CA CYS A 454 -12.43 9.61 -11.86
C CYS A 454 -11.54 10.42 -12.83
N LEU A 455 -10.45 9.81 -13.33
CA LEU A 455 -9.58 10.46 -14.30
C LEU A 455 -10.28 10.68 -15.64
N GLU A 456 -11.10 9.73 -16.11
CA GLU A 456 -11.92 9.88 -17.32
C GLU A 456 -12.92 11.03 -17.17
N ALA A 457 -13.59 11.15 -16.02
CA ALA A 457 -14.52 12.23 -15.72
C ALA A 457 -13.86 13.62 -15.74
N LEU A 458 -12.62 13.72 -15.24
CA LEU A 458 -11.83 14.96 -15.25
C LEU A 458 -11.27 15.28 -16.63
N SER A 459 -10.89 14.28 -17.43
CA SER A 459 -10.33 14.47 -18.78
C SER A 459 -11.39 14.72 -19.86
N ASN A 460 -12.65 14.38 -19.60
CA ASN A 460 -13.75 14.53 -20.55
C ASN A 460 -14.37 15.94 -20.44
N TYR A 461 -13.62 16.94 -20.91
CA TYR A 461 -14.12 18.28 -21.17
C TYR A 461 -14.61 18.35 -22.62
N ARG A 462 -15.92 18.58 -22.81
CA ARG A 462 -16.45 19.01 -24.10
C ARG A 462 -16.07 20.48 -24.28
N GLU A 463 -15.32 20.78 -25.31
CA GLU A 463 -15.16 22.16 -25.80
C GLU A 463 -16.49 22.76 -26.24
#